data_AF-A0A819FDT8-F1
#
_entry.id   AF-A0A819FDT8-F1
#
_cell.length_a   1.000
_cell.length_b   1.000
_cell.length_c   1.000
_cell.angle_alpha   90.00
_cell.angle_beta   90.00
_cell.angle_gamma   90.00
#
_symmetry.space_group_name_H-M   'P 1'
#
loop_
_entity.id
_entity.type
_entity.pdbx_description
1 polymer ?
#
loop_
_entity_poly.entity_id
_entity_poly.type
_entity_poly.pdbx_seq_one_letter_code
_entity_poly.pdbx_strand_id
1 'polypeptide(L)'
;MECKCVFAKPAATWHDLIFAPEYCCFERHNGRLRFRPGHLYYYQLVILLGILDLSWIDICIMKNEDLYVERFINDDNIWSTIKEKSTTCYFNLLLVELIKIDS
;
A
#
# COMPACT_ATOMS: atom_id res chain seq x y z
N MET A 1 -0.22 -11.13 -8.10
CA MET A 1 -0.22 -9.84 -8.82
C MET A 1 -1.33 -8.98 -8.22
N GLU A 2 -1.06 -7.70 -8.00
CA GLU A 2 -2.02 -6.72 -7.48
C GLU A 2 -2.19 -5.62 -8.54
N CYS A 3 -3.44 -5.28 -8.89
CA CYS A 3 -3.73 -4.32 -9.96
C CYS A 3 -4.53 -3.13 -9.44
N LYS A 4 -4.19 -1.91 -9.88
CA LYS A 4 -4.97 -0.69 -9.65
C LYS A 4 -5.14 0.09 -10.95
N CYS A 5 -6.27 0.78 -11.08
CA CYS A 5 -6.47 1.78 -12.12
C CYS A 5 -6.61 3.14 -11.42
N VAL A 6 -5.76 4.09 -11.77
CA VAL A 6 -5.79 5.44 -11.23
C VAL A 6 -6.36 6.39 -12.26
N PHE A 7 -7.25 7.28 -11.82
CA PHE A 7 -7.70 8.37 -12.65
C PHE A 7 -6.60 9.41 -12.77
N ALA A 8 -6.32 9.86 -13.99
CA ALA A 8 -5.41 10.96 -14.24
C ALA A 8 -5.95 11.82 -15.38
N LYS A 9 -5.60 13.11 -15.35
CA LYS A 9 -5.88 14.00 -16.49
C LYS A 9 -5.29 13.39 -17.77
N PRO A 10 -5.93 13.52 -18.95
CA PRO A 10 -5.49 12.84 -20.17
C PRO A 10 -4.01 13.04 -20.53
N ALA A 11 -3.45 14.22 -20.26
CA ALA A 11 -2.04 14.55 -20.55
C ALA A 11 -1.06 14.31 -19.38
N ALA A 12 -1.52 13.76 -18.26
CA ALA A 12 -0.67 13.55 -17.09
C ALA A 12 0.34 12.42 -17.33
N THR A 13 1.61 12.71 -17.10
CA THR A 13 2.70 11.73 -17.05
C THR A 13 2.71 11.01 -15.70
N TRP A 14 3.45 9.91 -15.60
CA TRP A 14 3.69 9.27 -14.30
C TRP A 14 4.43 10.18 -13.32
N HIS A 15 5.20 11.16 -13.81
CA HIS A 15 5.83 12.16 -12.95
C HIS A 15 4.85 13.17 -12.38
N ASP A 16 3.80 13.52 -13.13
CA ASP A 16 2.76 14.43 -12.65
C ASP A 16 1.93 13.80 -11.52
N LEU A 17 1.75 12.48 -11.55
CA LEU A 17 1.04 11.73 -10.50
C LEU A 17 1.75 11.75 -9.15
N ILE A 18 3.07 12.00 -9.11
CA ILE A 18 3.83 12.14 -7.86
C ILE A 18 3.35 13.37 -7.07
N PHE A 19 2.86 14.40 -7.76
CA PHE A 19 2.46 15.66 -7.14
C PHE A 19 0.96 15.72 -6.82
N ALA A 20 0.19 14.70 -7.20
CA ALA A 20 -1.25 14.63 -6.94
C ALA A 20 -1.50 13.93 -5.59
N PRO A 21 -1.98 14.63 -4.53
CA PRO A 21 -2.09 14.08 -3.17
C PRO A 21 -2.98 12.83 -3.09
N GLU A 22 -4.00 12.76 -3.95
CA GLU A 22 -4.98 11.68 -4.02
C GLU A 22 -4.44 10.40 -4.68
N TYR A 23 -3.32 10.49 -5.41
CA TYR A 23 -2.79 9.41 -6.26
C TYR A 23 -1.30 9.11 -6.03
N CYS A 24 -0.64 9.84 -5.13
CA CYS A 24 0.80 9.78 -4.82
C CYS A 24 1.16 8.52 -3.99
N CYS A 25 0.83 7.34 -4.52
CA CYS A 25 1.43 6.08 -4.06
C CYS A 25 2.88 5.93 -4.52
N PHE A 26 3.33 6.80 -5.42
CA PHE A 26 4.70 6.88 -5.91
C PHE A 26 5.42 8.12 -5.39
N GLU A 27 6.73 8.00 -5.18
CA GLU A 27 7.68 9.08 -4.97
C GLU A 27 8.79 9.03 -6.03
N ARG A 28 9.48 10.15 -6.22
CA ARG A 28 10.70 10.18 -7.03
C ARG A 28 11.90 9.91 -6.13
N HIS A 29 12.62 8.83 -6.39
CA HIS A 29 13.84 8.46 -5.68
C HIS A 29 14.97 8.22 -6.70
N ASN A 30 16.04 9.02 -6.64
CA ASN A 30 17.18 8.97 -7.57
C ASN A 30 16.77 8.98 -9.06
N GLY A 31 15.78 9.81 -9.41
CA GLY A 31 15.28 9.94 -10.78
C GLY A 31 14.36 8.79 -11.25
N ARG A 32 14.10 7.79 -10.41
CA ARG A 32 13.16 6.69 -10.68
C ARG A 32 11.89 6.85 -9.85
N LEU A 33 10.79 6.28 -10.35
CA LEU A 33 9.58 6.08 -9.54
C LEU A 33 9.86 4.96 -8.53
N ARG A 34 9.36 5.13 -7.33
CA ARG A 34 9.34 4.12 -6.26
C ARG A 34 8.03 4.25 -5.52
N PHE A 35 7.51 3.16 -4.98
CA PHE A 35 6.40 3.26 -4.03
C PHE A 35 6.81 4.05 -2.79
N ARG A 36 5.99 5.04 -2.45
CA ARG A 36 6.21 5.95 -1.32
C ARG A 36 6.00 5.22 0.01
N PRO A 37 7.05 5.04 0.83
CA PRO A 37 6.89 4.53 2.18
C PRO A 37 5.97 5.48 2.97
N GLY A 38 4.96 4.93 3.64
CA GLY A 38 3.97 5.70 4.40
C GLY A 38 2.67 6.02 3.68
N HIS A 39 2.56 5.76 2.37
CA HIS A 39 1.26 5.78 1.69
C HIS A 39 0.43 4.54 2.08
N LEU A 40 -0.90 4.69 2.20
CA LEU A 40 -1.78 3.58 2.60
C LEU A 40 -1.65 2.34 1.71
N TYR A 41 -1.45 2.56 0.40
CA TYR A 41 -1.22 1.47 -0.55
C TYR A 41 0.07 0.68 -0.27
N TYR A 42 1.14 1.33 0.21
CA TYR A 42 2.36 0.63 0.64
C TYR A 42 2.05 -0.35 1.78
N TYR A 43 1.32 0.11 2.80
CA TYR A 43 0.90 -0.76 3.91
C TYR A 43 -0.03 -1.88 3.45
N GLN A 44 -0.93 -1.62 2.48
CA GLN A 44 -1.78 -2.65 1.89
C GLN A 44 -0.95 -3.79 1.27
N LEU A 45 0.12 -3.44 0.53
CA LEU A 45 1.00 -4.42 -0.12
C LEU A 45 1.80 -5.24 0.90
N VAL A 46 2.34 -4.59 1.93
CA VAL A 46 3.06 -5.28 3.02
C VAL A 46 2.12 -6.23 3.77
N ILE A 47 0.89 -5.80 4.07
CA ILE A 47 -0.12 -6.67 4.71
C ILE A 47 -0.45 -7.86 3.83
N LEU A 48 -0.70 -7.64 2.53
CA LEU A 48 -1.04 -8.69 1.59
C LEU A 48 0.07 -9.76 1.52
N LEU A 49 1.32 -9.34 1.36
CA LEU A 49 2.47 -10.24 1.35
C LEU A 49 2.66 -10.97 2.68
N GLY A 50 2.53 -10.24 3.79
CA GLY A 50 2.70 -10.80 5.13
C GLY A 50 1.64 -11.81 5.54
N ILE A 51 0.39 -11.64 5.08
CA ILE A 51 -0.71 -12.60 5.31
C ILE A 51 -0.53 -13.84 4.43
N LEU A 52 -0.13 -13.65 3.18
CA LEU A 52 0.01 -14.75 2.20
C LEU A 52 1.35 -15.48 2.30
N ASP A 53 2.25 -15.04 3.18
CA ASP A 53 3.62 -15.56 3.33
C ASP A 53 4.40 -15.53 2.00
N LEU A 54 4.27 -14.41 1.27
CA LEU A 54 4.93 -14.19 -0.02
C LEU A 54 6.10 -13.22 0.12
N SER A 55 7.20 -13.50 -0.58
CA SER A 55 8.38 -12.63 -0.59
C SER A 55 8.27 -11.44 -1.54
N TRP A 56 7.37 -11.51 -2.53
CA TRP A 56 7.16 -10.44 -3.50
C TRP A 56 5.80 -10.54 -4.21
N ILE A 57 5.38 -9.44 -4.83
CA ILE A 57 4.22 -9.38 -5.73
C ILE A 57 4.50 -8.40 -6.87
N ASP A 58 4.09 -8.77 -8.09
CA ASP A 58 4.09 -7.82 -9.20
C ASP A 58 2.88 -6.90 -9.07
N ILE A 59 3.13 -5.59 -9.14
CA ILE A 59 2.13 -4.53 -9.07
C ILE A 59 1.95 -3.94 -10.45
N CYS A 60 0.69 -3.84 -10.88
CA CYS A 60 0.30 -3.25 -12.15
C CYS A 60 -0.61 -2.04 -11.89
N ILE A 61 -0.12 -0.84 -12.19
CA ILE A 61 -0.91 0.39 -12.09
C ILE A 61 -1.19 0.89 -13.49
N MET A 62 -2.47 0.96 -13.85
CA MET A 62 -2.94 1.57 -15.08
C MET A 62 -3.34 3.02 -14.84
N LYS A 63 -2.97 3.88 -15.78
CA LYS A 63 -3.34 5.29 -15.85
C LYS A 63 -3.74 5.59 -17.29
N ASN A 64 -5.03 5.79 -17.54
CA ASN A 64 -5.58 5.88 -18.91
C ASN A 64 -5.17 4.63 -19.72
N GLU A 65 -4.40 4.80 -20.80
CA GLU A 65 -3.88 3.71 -21.65
C GLU A 65 -2.43 3.33 -21.32
N ASP A 66 -1.85 3.94 -20.29
CA ASP A 66 -0.46 3.77 -19.86
C ASP A 66 -0.38 2.79 -18.68
N LEU A 67 0.61 1.91 -18.68
CA LEU A 67 0.76 0.84 -17.69
C LEU A 67 2.13 0.93 -17.02
N TYR A 68 2.13 1.02 -15.70
CA TYR A 68 3.30 0.88 -14.85
C TYR A 68 3.31 -0.50 -14.20
N VAL A 69 4.42 -1.23 -14.34
CA VAL A 69 4.63 -2.52 -13.69
C VAL A 69 5.92 -2.50 -12.89
N GLU A 70 5.85 -2.90 -11.62
CA GLU A 70 7.01 -3.03 -10.75
C GLU A 70 6.84 -4.21 -9.80
N ARG A 71 7.94 -4.88 -9.49
CA ARG A 71 7.96 -5.90 -8.43
C ARG A 71 8.14 -5.24 -7.08
N PHE A 72 7.17 -5.44 -6.20
CA PHE A 72 7.27 -5.06 -4.80
C PHE A 72 7.80 -6.23 -3.98
N ILE A 73 8.85 -5.97 -3.21
CA ILE A 73 9.47 -6.93 -2.31
C ILE A 73 8.89 -6.72 -0.92
N ASN A 74 8.66 -7.82 -0.20
CA ASN A 74 8.15 -7.77 1.15
C ASN A 74 9.07 -6.94 2.07
N ASP A 75 8.46 -6.21 2.99
CA ASP A 75 9.15 -5.41 4.00
C ASP A 75 8.83 -5.99 5.38
N ASP A 76 9.64 -6.96 5.81
CA ASP A 76 9.43 -7.71 7.05
C ASP A 76 9.45 -6.83 8.31
N ASN A 77 10.18 -5.72 8.28
CA ASN A 77 10.26 -4.77 9.39
C ASN A 77 8.93 -4.04 9.55
N ILE A 78 8.38 -3.55 8.44
CA ILE A 78 7.05 -2.91 8.45
C ILE A 78 5.97 -3.94 8.76
N TRP A 79 6.04 -5.16 8.23
CA TRP A 79 5.08 -6.22 8.54
C TRP A 79 5.05 -6.55 10.04
N SER A 80 6.22 -6.68 10.66
CA SER A 80 6.34 -6.94 12.11
C SER A 80 5.70 -5.82 12.94
N THR A 81 5.95 -4.57 12.54
CA THR A 81 5.33 -3.39 13.19
C THR A 81 3.81 -3.37 13.01
N ILE A 82 3.30 -3.71 11.82
CA ILE A 82 1.86 -3.78 11.56
C ILE A 82 1.23 -4.87 12.42
N LYS A 83 1.80 -6.08 12.45
CA LYS A 83 1.31 -7.18 13.29
C LYS A 83 1.19 -6.77 14.75
N GLU A 84 2.22 -6.15 15.31
CA GLU A 84 2.22 -5.69 16.70
C GLU A 84 1.09 -4.67 16.96
N LYS A 85 0.99 -3.64 16.11
CA LYS A 85 -0.03 -2.59 16.23
C LYS A 85 -1.45 -3.13 16.04
N SER A 86 -1.67 -4.00 15.06
CA SER A 86 -2.96 -4.65 14.80
C SER A 86 -3.36 -5.56 15.97
N THR A 87 -2.42 -6.32 16.54
CA THR A 87 -2.64 -7.15 17.72
C THR A 87 -3.03 -6.28 18.92
N THR A 88 -2.30 -5.21 19.15
CA THR A 88 -2.58 -4.25 20.25
C THR A 88 -3.95 -3.60 20.08
N CYS A 89 -4.27 -3.14 18.87
CA CYS A 89 -5.58 -2.56 18.54
C CYS A 89 -6.72 -3.56 18.76
N TYR A 90 -6.53 -4.82 18.33
CA TYR A 90 -7.51 -5.87 18.51
C TYR A 90 -7.81 -6.14 19.99
N PHE A 91 -6.79 -6.40 20.81
CA PHE A 91 -7.00 -6.79 22.20
C PHE A 91 -7.40 -5.62 23.11
N ASN A 92 -6.85 -4.42 22.88
CA ASN A 92 -7.07 -3.29 23.81
C ASN A 92 -8.26 -2.41 23.45
N LEU A 93 -8.68 -2.41 22.19
CA LEU A 93 -9.78 -1.56 21.73
C LEU A 93 -10.96 -2.40 21.24
N LEU A 94 -10.76 -3.21 20.19
CA LEU A 94 -11.87 -3.90 19.53
C LEU A 94 -12.51 -4.97 20.43
N LEU A 95 -11.71 -5.84 21.03
CA LEU A 95 -12.22 -6.92 21.89
C LEU A 95 -12.92 -6.36 23.13
N VAL A 96 -12.36 -5.30 23.74
CA VAL A 96 -12.95 -4.64 24.91
C VAL A 96 -14.34 -4.09 24.58
N GLU A 97 -14.50 -3.40 23.46
CA GLU A 97 -15.80 -2.87 23.04
C GLU A 97 -16.79 -3.99 22.67
N LEU A 98 -16.35 -5.06 22.02
CA LEU A 98 -17.20 -6.20 21.70
C LEU A 98 -17.76 -6.88 22.96
N ILE A 99 -16.92 -7.08 23.98
CA ILE A 99 -17.36 -7.68 25.26
C ILE A 99 -18.40 -6.80 25.96
N LYS A 100 -18.29 -5.46 25.87
CA LYS A 100 -19.27 -4.52 26.46
C LYS A 100 -20.62 -4.53 25.75
N ILE A 101 -20.65 -4.84 24.46
CA ILE A 101 -21.90 -4.89 23.68
C ILE A 101 -22.71 -6.15 24.03
N ASP A 102 -22.02 -7.24 24.40
CA ASP A 102 -22.63 -8.52 24.75
C ASP A 102 -23.01 -8.66 26.24
N SER A 103 -22.73 -7.65 27.07
CA SER A 103 -23.00 -7.61 28.52
C SER A 103 -24.11 -6.62 28.88
#